data_AF-A0A197JT57-F1
#
_entry.id   AF-A0A197JT57-F1
#
_cell.length_a   1.000
_cell.length_b   1.000
_cell.length_c   1.000
_cell.angle_alpha   90.00
_cell.angle_beta   90.00
_cell.angle_gamma   90.00
#
_symmetry.space_group_name_H-M   'P 1'
#
loop_
_entity.id
_entity.type
_entity.pdbx_description
1 polymer ?
#
loop_
_entity_poly.entity_id
_entity_poly.type
_entity_poly.pdbx_seq_one_letter_code
_entity_poly.pdbx_strand_id
1 'polypeptide(L)'
;MENNQDVQEVLNTLSNSISANESFATSNESFAASIAKAASAVVAMESTHYAEQQQKDHEQLQRIAAQHQQEVQQEHQQQQEQQLKEEQQQQQDQQDQQQQQQQQPQPQVLPPQEQDPTTAVLQAAALQDEQHQQVLQHIATAAAEAGSTLATVPITASPQPPAKAAVGSAEWHKIRRDNHKEVERRRRETINEGINGLAKMVPNCDKNKGSILKEAVKYIQSVLVENERLTGEIAVATTAKYEIEKYLMEKSVAEATIHSLNVQYEQLKRDYEELRQKMDEAEGGPSTKKQRTE
;
A
#
# COMPACT_ATOMS: atom_id res chain seq x y z
N MET A 1 7.39 83.66 -44.55
CA MET A 1 6.89 83.18 -43.24
C MET A 1 6.62 81.66 -43.26
N GLU A 2 7.30 80.88 -44.12
CA GLU A 2 7.01 79.44 -44.28
C GLU A 2 7.92 78.52 -43.46
N ASN A 3 9.00 79.03 -42.87
CA ASN A 3 10.03 78.20 -42.21
C ASN A 3 9.72 77.82 -40.75
N ASN A 4 8.56 78.20 -40.20
CA ASN A 4 8.20 77.96 -38.79
C ASN A 4 7.13 76.86 -38.62
N GLN A 5 6.51 76.43 -39.72
CA GLN A 5 5.45 75.41 -39.71
C GLN A 5 6.04 74.00 -39.72
N ASP A 6 7.10 73.78 -40.51
CA ASP A 6 7.82 72.50 -40.56
C ASP A 6 8.50 72.15 -39.23
N VAL A 7 9.02 73.16 -38.49
CA VAL A 7 9.68 72.93 -37.19
C VAL A 7 8.66 72.50 -36.12
N GLN A 8 7.45 73.07 -36.15
CA GLN A 8 6.36 72.69 -35.25
C GLN A 8 5.84 71.28 -35.56
N GLU A 9 5.78 70.89 -36.83
CA GLU A 9 5.35 69.54 -37.24
C GLU A 9 6.37 68.47 -36.83
N VAL A 10 7.67 68.76 -36.94
CA VAL A 10 8.74 67.86 -36.47
C VAL A 10 8.72 67.71 -34.94
N LEU A 11 8.51 68.81 -34.20
CA LEU A 11 8.41 68.76 -32.73
C LEU A 11 7.18 67.99 -32.24
N ASN A 12 6.03 68.17 -32.90
CA ASN A 12 4.82 67.41 -32.59
C ASN A 12 4.99 65.92 -32.92
N THR A 13 5.69 65.60 -34.01
CA THR A 13 5.99 64.20 -34.39
C THR A 13 6.95 63.54 -33.39
N LEU A 14 7.97 64.27 -32.92
CA LEU A 14 8.86 63.77 -31.87
C LEU A 14 8.11 63.57 -30.54
N SER A 15 7.28 64.54 -30.14
CA SER A 15 6.48 64.44 -28.90
C SER A 15 5.53 63.25 -28.94
N ASN A 16 4.84 63.03 -30.06
CA ASN A 16 3.95 61.88 -30.24
C ASN A 16 4.72 60.55 -30.23
N SER A 17 5.94 60.53 -30.77
CA SER A 17 6.80 59.35 -30.76
C SER A 17 7.33 59.03 -29.36
N ILE A 18 7.63 60.05 -28.55
CA ILE A 18 8.07 59.89 -27.15
C ILE A 18 6.90 59.39 -26.28
N SER A 19 5.71 59.97 -26.41
CA SER A 19 4.52 59.51 -25.68
C SER A 19 4.08 58.10 -26.07
N ALA A 20 4.23 57.72 -27.35
CA ALA A 20 3.99 56.34 -27.79
C ALA A 20 4.96 55.35 -27.13
N ASN A 21 6.23 55.73 -26.94
CA ASN A 21 7.24 54.87 -26.33
C ASN A 21 7.03 54.70 -24.81
N GLU A 22 6.56 55.72 -24.10
CA GLU A 22 6.18 55.62 -22.67
C GLU A 22 4.96 54.71 -22.45
N SER A 23 3.97 54.74 -23.35
CA SER A 23 2.83 53.80 -23.30
C SER A 23 3.25 52.35 -23.56
N PHE A 24 4.29 52.14 -24.35
CA PHE A 24 4.86 50.82 -24.61
C PHE A 24 5.65 50.30 -23.40
N ALA A 25 6.40 51.18 -22.73
CA ALA A 25 7.16 50.85 -21.52
C ALA A 25 6.23 50.47 -20.34
N THR A 26 5.17 51.24 -20.10
CA THR A 26 4.17 50.96 -19.04
C THR A 26 3.36 49.69 -19.31
N SER A 27 3.08 49.38 -20.58
CA SER A 27 2.45 48.11 -20.97
C SER A 27 3.39 46.92 -20.72
N ASN A 28 4.70 47.09 -20.93
CA ASN A 28 5.69 46.06 -20.66
C ASN A 28 5.92 45.82 -19.16
N GLU A 29 5.90 46.88 -18.34
CA GLU A 29 5.91 46.74 -16.86
C GLU A 29 4.65 46.06 -16.33
N SER A 30 3.47 46.39 -16.89
CA SER A 30 2.21 45.74 -16.53
C SER A 30 2.19 44.26 -16.91
N PHE A 31 2.75 43.92 -18.08
CA PHE A 31 2.91 42.54 -18.52
C PHE A 31 3.92 41.77 -17.65
N ALA A 32 5.08 42.36 -17.35
CA ALA A 32 6.06 41.79 -16.45
C ALA A 32 5.51 41.59 -15.02
N ALA A 33 4.73 42.54 -14.51
CA ALA A 33 4.03 42.42 -13.23
C ALA A 33 2.98 41.30 -13.25
N SER A 34 2.25 41.12 -14.35
CA SER A 34 1.33 39.98 -14.53
C SER A 34 2.07 38.65 -14.56
N ILE A 35 3.20 38.54 -15.26
CA ILE A 35 4.03 37.33 -15.25
C ILE A 35 4.57 37.04 -13.86
N ALA A 36 5.09 38.05 -13.14
CA ALA A 36 5.59 37.88 -11.78
C ALA A 36 4.48 37.43 -10.81
N LYS A 37 3.27 37.98 -10.96
CA LYS A 37 2.10 37.59 -10.17
C LYS A 37 1.62 36.17 -10.50
N ALA A 38 1.64 35.79 -11.77
CA ALA A 38 1.32 34.42 -12.20
C ALA A 38 2.37 33.42 -11.70
N ALA A 39 3.66 33.75 -11.78
CA ALA A 39 4.74 32.90 -11.25
C ALA A 39 4.65 32.75 -9.73
N SER A 40 4.39 33.83 -9.00
CA SER A 40 4.18 33.79 -7.55
C SER A 40 2.96 32.94 -7.17
N ALA A 41 1.88 33.01 -7.94
CA ALA A 41 0.71 32.16 -7.75
C ALA A 41 1.02 30.68 -7.99
N VAL A 42 1.80 30.33 -9.02
CA VAL A 42 2.23 28.94 -9.28
C VAL A 42 3.10 28.41 -8.13
N VAL A 43 4.06 29.21 -7.64
CA VAL A 43 4.92 28.83 -6.51
C VAL A 43 4.11 28.68 -5.22
N ALA A 44 3.11 29.53 -4.99
CA ALA A 44 2.20 29.39 -3.85
C ALA A 44 1.35 28.11 -3.94
N MET A 45 0.85 27.77 -5.14
CA MET A 45 0.09 26.53 -5.37
C MET A 45 0.95 25.28 -5.16
N GLU A 46 2.18 25.27 -5.66
CA GLU A 46 3.13 24.17 -5.43
C GLU A 46 3.49 24.04 -3.94
N SER A 47 3.67 25.16 -3.24
CA SER A 47 3.94 25.17 -1.79
C SER A 47 2.77 24.61 -0.99
N THR A 48 1.52 24.94 -1.37
CA THR A 48 0.33 24.37 -0.73
C THR A 48 0.17 22.89 -1.01
N HIS A 49 0.44 22.44 -2.25
CA HIS A 49 0.38 21.03 -2.61
C HIS A 49 1.44 20.21 -1.88
N TYR A 50 2.65 20.75 -1.71
CA TYR A 50 3.71 20.10 -0.96
C TYR A 50 3.38 19.97 0.53
N ALA A 51 2.77 21.00 1.14
CA ALA A 51 2.33 20.96 2.53
C ALA A 51 1.19 19.94 2.75
N GLU A 52 0.20 19.89 1.84
CA GLU A 52 -0.86 18.87 1.89
C GLU A 52 -0.31 17.45 1.72
N GLN A 53 0.67 17.26 0.85
CA GLN A 53 1.30 15.96 0.65
C GLN A 53 2.07 15.51 1.89
N GLN A 54 2.84 16.39 2.52
CA GLN A 54 3.53 16.12 3.79
C GLN A 54 2.54 15.72 4.90
N GLN A 55 1.39 16.39 4.97
CA GLN A 55 0.36 16.07 5.96
C GLN A 55 -0.26 14.68 5.71
N LYS A 56 -0.52 14.32 4.46
CA LYS A 56 -1.02 12.99 4.08
C LYS A 56 0.01 11.89 4.39
N ASP A 57 1.28 12.12 4.08
CA ASP A 57 2.35 11.18 4.35
C ASP A 57 2.53 10.96 5.87
N HIS A 58 2.43 12.03 6.67
CA HIS A 58 2.47 11.94 8.14
C HIS A 58 1.26 11.17 8.70
N GLU A 59 0.06 11.43 8.19
CA GLU A 59 -1.15 10.71 8.61
C GLU A 59 -1.08 9.23 8.23
N GLN A 60 -0.54 8.90 7.05
CA GLN A 60 -0.32 7.53 6.62
C GLN A 60 0.69 6.80 7.54
N LEU A 61 1.80 7.46 7.91
CA LEU A 61 2.77 6.89 8.85
C LEU A 61 2.14 6.60 10.23
N GLN A 62 1.30 7.53 10.73
CA GLN A 62 0.59 7.33 12.00
C GLN A 62 -0.39 6.14 11.92
N ARG A 63 -1.09 5.96 10.79
CA ARG A 63 -1.99 4.81 10.59
C ARG A 63 -1.23 3.49 10.59
N ILE A 64 -0.08 3.42 9.92
CA ILE A 64 0.76 2.22 9.89
C ILE A 64 1.27 1.89 11.30
N ALA A 65 1.74 2.89 12.05
CA ALA A 65 2.19 2.70 13.43
C ALA A 65 1.06 2.20 14.36
N ALA A 66 -0.15 2.75 14.21
CA ALA A 66 -1.31 2.30 14.97
C ALA A 66 -1.74 0.87 14.62
N GLN A 67 -1.73 0.50 13.34
CA GLN A 67 -2.01 -0.87 12.90
C GLN A 67 -1.01 -1.88 13.48
N HIS A 68 0.29 -1.56 13.41
CA HIS A 68 1.31 -2.43 13.98
C HIS A 68 1.14 -2.60 15.49
N GLN A 69 0.82 -1.52 16.22
CA GLN A 69 0.55 -1.61 17.65
C GLN A 69 -0.67 -2.48 17.98
N GLN A 70 -1.70 -2.45 17.14
CA GLN A 70 -2.90 -3.27 17.29
C GLN A 70 -2.61 -4.76 17.00
N GLU A 71 -1.79 -5.04 16.00
CA GLU A 71 -1.37 -6.40 15.65
C GLU A 71 -0.56 -7.05 16.78
N VAL A 72 0.40 -6.31 17.35
CA VAL A 72 1.18 -6.76 18.52
C VAL A 72 0.27 -7.04 19.74
N GLN A 73 -0.75 -6.22 19.96
CA GLN A 73 -1.73 -6.47 21.04
C GLN A 73 -2.56 -7.73 20.78
N GLN A 74 -2.97 -7.99 19.53
CA GLN A 74 -3.69 -9.21 19.19
C GLN A 74 -2.83 -10.46 19.33
N GLU A 75 -1.57 -10.44 18.88
CA GLU A 75 -0.64 -11.55 19.08
C GLU A 75 -0.45 -11.86 20.56
N HIS A 76 -0.27 -10.82 21.39
CA HIS A 76 -0.12 -11.01 22.83
C HIS A 76 -1.38 -11.65 23.46
N GLN A 77 -2.57 -11.23 23.03
CA GLN A 77 -3.82 -11.80 23.53
C GLN A 77 -4.00 -13.26 23.10
N GLN A 78 -3.70 -13.59 21.84
CA GLN A 78 -3.77 -14.97 21.35
C GLN A 78 -2.79 -15.88 22.10
N GLN A 79 -1.58 -15.39 22.38
CA GLN A 79 -0.58 -16.14 23.11
C GLN A 79 -1.02 -16.41 24.57
N GLN A 80 -1.71 -15.46 25.20
CA GLN A 80 -2.30 -15.65 26.52
C GLN A 80 -3.43 -16.69 26.51
N GLU A 81 -4.32 -16.66 25.52
CA GLU A 81 -5.37 -17.68 25.38
C GLU A 81 -4.81 -19.08 25.12
N GLN A 82 -3.71 -19.18 24.36
CA GLN A 82 -3.05 -20.44 24.11
C GLN A 82 -2.44 -21.04 25.38
N GLN A 83 -1.83 -20.20 26.24
CA GLN A 83 -1.34 -20.63 27.55
C GLN A 83 -2.47 -21.13 28.46
N LEU A 84 -3.62 -20.45 28.50
CA LEU A 84 -4.77 -20.92 29.28
C LEU A 84 -5.30 -22.28 28.78
N LYS A 85 -5.32 -22.50 27.46
CA LYS A 85 -5.72 -23.80 26.89
C LYS A 85 -4.75 -24.92 27.26
N GLU A 86 -3.45 -24.66 27.20
CA GLU A 86 -2.44 -25.65 27.61
C GLU A 86 -2.56 -25.98 29.11
N GLU A 87 -2.81 -25.00 29.96
CA GLU A 87 -3.00 -25.22 31.40
C GLU A 87 -4.26 -26.05 31.68
N GLN A 88 -5.35 -25.77 30.98
CA GLN A 88 -6.60 -26.54 31.12
C GLN A 88 -6.42 -28.00 30.63
N GLN A 89 -5.69 -28.21 29.54
CA GLN A 89 -5.37 -29.56 29.05
C GLN A 89 -4.51 -30.33 30.07
N GLN A 90 -3.49 -29.69 30.66
CA GLN A 90 -2.68 -30.33 31.69
C GLN A 90 -3.49 -30.73 32.93
N GLN A 91 -4.47 -29.92 33.33
CA GLN A 91 -5.38 -30.26 34.44
C GLN A 91 -6.26 -31.46 34.10
N GLN A 92 -6.78 -31.54 32.87
CA GLN A 92 -7.57 -32.66 32.37
C GLN A 92 -6.74 -33.96 32.40
N ASP A 93 -5.52 -33.93 31.84
CA ASP A 93 -4.62 -35.09 31.79
C ASP A 93 -4.24 -35.58 33.20
N GLN A 94 -4.07 -34.67 34.16
CA GLN A 94 -3.82 -35.02 35.57
C GLN A 94 -5.02 -35.73 36.22
N GLN A 95 -6.25 -35.31 35.91
CA GLN A 95 -7.46 -35.96 36.40
C GLN A 95 -7.61 -37.38 35.83
N ASP A 96 -7.36 -37.56 34.53
CA ASP A 96 -7.44 -38.87 33.88
C ASP A 96 -6.40 -39.85 34.43
N GLN A 97 -5.19 -39.36 34.72
CA GLN A 97 -4.13 -40.17 35.33
C GLN A 97 -4.48 -40.60 36.77
N GLN A 98 -5.15 -39.74 37.55
CA GLN A 98 -5.65 -40.12 38.89
C GLN A 98 -6.78 -41.16 38.81
N GLN A 99 -7.68 -41.08 37.82
CA GLN A 99 -8.73 -42.08 37.64
C GLN A 99 -8.17 -43.46 37.26
N GLN A 100 -7.13 -43.51 36.41
CA GLN A 100 -6.49 -44.79 36.04
C GLN A 100 -5.80 -45.47 37.23
N GLN A 101 -5.18 -44.72 38.15
CA GLN A 101 -4.55 -45.32 39.33
C GLN A 101 -5.55 -45.94 40.32
N GLN A 102 -6.80 -45.46 40.36
CA GLN A 102 -7.85 -46.06 41.21
C GLN A 102 -8.47 -47.34 40.62
N GLN A 103 -8.19 -47.67 39.35
CA GLN A 103 -8.79 -48.83 38.67
C GLN A 103 -7.87 -50.06 38.58
N GLN A 104 -6.77 -50.16 39.33
CA GLN A 104 -5.99 -51.41 39.35
C GLN A 104 -6.82 -52.59 39.91
N PRO A 105 -7.12 -53.64 39.11
CA PRO A 105 -7.79 -54.83 39.61
C PRO A 105 -6.78 -55.72 40.36
N GLN A 106 -7.20 -56.31 41.49
CA GLN A 106 -6.43 -57.37 42.15
C GLN A 106 -6.24 -58.57 41.21
N PRO A 107 -5.06 -59.21 41.19
CA PRO A 107 -4.82 -60.37 40.34
C PRO A 107 -5.52 -61.61 40.90
N GLN A 108 -6.59 -62.07 40.24
CA GLN A 108 -7.12 -63.42 40.44
C GLN A 108 -6.33 -64.43 39.60
N VAL A 109 -5.83 -65.45 40.28
CA VAL A 109 -5.08 -66.60 39.76
C VAL A 109 -6.09 -67.71 39.42
N LEU A 110 -6.10 -68.23 38.19
CA LEU A 110 -6.70 -69.53 37.78
C LEU A 110 -6.13 -69.96 36.39
N PRO A 111 -6.19 -71.25 36.02
CA PRO A 111 -5.10 -72.00 35.38
C PRO A 111 -5.29 -72.21 33.86
N PRO A 112 -4.27 -72.74 33.15
CA PRO A 112 -4.27 -72.83 31.69
C PRO A 112 -4.99 -74.09 31.19
N GLN A 113 -5.90 -73.92 30.21
CA GLN A 113 -6.34 -74.99 29.32
C GLN A 113 -5.99 -74.66 27.87
N GLU A 114 -5.39 -75.65 27.22
CA GLU A 114 -4.88 -75.69 25.86
C GLU A 114 -5.97 -75.97 24.79
N GLN A 115 -5.67 -75.50 23.56
CA GLN A 115 -6.14 -75.95 22.22
C GLN A 115 -7.60 -75.59 21.84
N ASP A 116 -7.92 -74.90 20.74
CA ASP A 116 -7.52 -75.10 19.32
C ASP A 116 -7.71 -73.82 18.43
N PRO A 117 -7.10 -73.72 17.23
CA PRO A 117 -7.05 -72.49 16.43
C PRO A 117 -8.09 -72.48 15.29
N THR A 118 -9.30 -71.97 15.52
CA THR A 118 -10.23 -71.70 14.39
C THR A 118 -11.19 -70.53 14.54
N THR A 119 -10.93 -69.59 15.44
CA THR A 119 -11.85 -68.45 15.71
C THR A 119 -11.16 -67.09 15.63
N ALA A 120 -10.20 -66.92 14.71
CA ALA A 120 -9.52 -65.63 14.49
C ALA A 120 -10.08 -64.81 13.31
N VAL A 121 -11.14 -65.28 12.63
CA VAL A 121 -11.67 -64.60 11.43
C VAL A 121 -12.97 -63.84 11.70
N LEU A 122 -13.64 -64.04 12.84
CA LEU A 122 -14.94 -63.42 13.13
C LEU A 122 -14.91 -62.20 14.06
N GLN A 123 -13.75 -61.82 14.62
CA GLN A 123 -13.65 -60.70 15.56
C GLN A 123 -12.92 -59.46 14.99
N ALA A 124 -12.50 -59.51 13.72
CA ALA A 124 -11.92 -58.36 13.01
C ALA A 124 -12.96 -57.53 12.21
N ALA A 125 -14.21 -58.00 12.10
CA ALA A 125 -15.26 -57.33 11.33
C ALA A 125 -16.04 -56.25 12.13
N ALA A 126 -15.86 -56.17 13.45
CA ALA A 126 -16.65 -55.27 14.31
C ALA A 126 -16.00 -53.89 14.56
N LEU A 127 -14.78 -53.63 14.08
CA LEU A 127 -14.06 -52.36 14.29
C LEU A 127 -13.98 -51.47 13.05
N GLN A 128 -14.73 -51.77 11.98
CA GLN A 128 -14.74 -50.96 10.75
C GLN A 128 -16.07 -50.23 10.49
N ASP A 129 -17.13 -50.54 11.23
CA ASP A 129 -18.47 -49.97 10.98
C ASP A 129 -18.68 -48.59 11.66
N GLU A 130 -17.91 -48.29 12.72
CA GLU A 130 -18.08 -47.03 13.48
C GLU A 130 -17.49 -45.79 12.77
N GLN A 131 -16.56 -45.99 11.82
CA GLN A 131 -15.96 -44.89 11.06
C GLN A 131 -16.78 -44.50 9.81
N HIS A 132 -17.70 -45.35 9.34
CA HIS A 132 -18.47 -45.06 8.12
C HIS A 132 -19.72 -44.20 8.39
N GLN A 133 -20.25 -44.24 9.62
CA GLN A 133 -21.47 -43.49 9.95
C GLN A 133 -21.22 -42.00 10.25
N GLN A 134 -20.01 -41.61 10.65
CA GLN A 134 -19.67 -40.18 10.85
C GLN A 134 -19.54 -39.43 9.51
N VAL A 135 -18.95 -40.02 8.46
CA VAL A 135 -18.69 -39.33 7.18
C VAL A 135 -19.99 -38.94 6.43
N LEU A 136 -21.07 -39.71 6.57
CA LEU A 136 -22.36 -39.40 5.95
C LEU A 136 -23.10 -38.24 6.63
N GLN A 137 -22.87 -38.02 7.94
CA GLN A 137 -23.50 -36.92 8.67
C GLN A 137 -22.91 -35.55 8.26
N HIS A 138 -21.59 -35.47 8.01
CA HIS A 138 -20.90 -34.22 7.67
C HIS A 138 -21.22 -33.69 6.26
N ILE A 139 -21.48 -34.57 5.28
CA ILE A 139 -21.85 -34.15 3.92
C ILE A 139 -23.26 -33.55 3.89
N ALA A 140 -24.17 -34.05 4.73
CA ALA A 140 -25.54 -33.53 4.82
C ALA A 140 -25.62 -32.15 5.50
N THR A 141 -24.72 -31.85 6.44
CA THR A 141 -24.69 -30.53 7.12
C THR A 141 -24.10 -29.44 6.23
N ALA A 142 -23.07 -29.75 5.43
CA ALA A 142 -22.45 -28.78 4.51
C ALA A 142 -23.37 -28.36 3.34
N ALA A 143 -24.35 -29.18 2.97
CA ALA A 143 -25.33 -28.84 1.92
C ALA A 143 -26.43 -27.89 2.39
N ALA A 144 -26.64 -27.73 3.70
CA ALA A 144 -27.67 -26.87 4.27
C ALA A 144 -27.21 -25.40 4.44
N GLU A 145 -25.90 -25.13 4.43
CA GLU A 145 -25.34 -23.78 4.64
C GLU A 145 -25.13 -22.97 3.35
N ALA A 146 -25.23 -23.61 2.17
CA ALA A 146 -25.22 -22.93 0.87
C ALA A 146 -26.63 -22.43 0.50
N GLY A 147 -27.10 -21.40 1.20
CA GLY A 147 -28.39 -20.74 0.96
C GLY A 147 -28.51 -20.16 -0.46
N SER A 148 -29.10 -20.91 -1.37
CA SER A 148 -29.50 -20.44 -2.71
C SER A 148 -30.97 -20.06 -2.71
N THR A 149 -31.24 -18.77 -2.49
CA THR A 149 -32.56 -18.14 -2.53
C THR A 149 -33.02 -17.93 -3.98
N LEU A 150 -33.91 -18.78 -4.50
CA LEU A 150 -34.63 -18.48 -5.74
C LEU A 150 -36.03 -17.96 -5.43
N ALA A 151 -36.21 -16.67 -5.69
CA ALA A 151 -37.42 -15.90 -5.49
C ALA A 151 -38.56 -16.33 -6.44
N THR A 152 -39.75 -16.45 -5.86
CA THR A 152 -41.05 -16.55 -6.52
C THR A 152 -41.51 -15.17 -7.00
N VAL A 153 -41.74 -14.98 -8.31
CA VAL A 153 -42.58 -13.88 -8.86
C VAL A 153 -43.33 -14.38 -10.12
N PRO A 154 -44.59 -13.95 -10.38
CA PRO A 154 -45.53 -14.68 -11.22
C PRO A 154 -45.55 -14.30 -12.71
N ILE A 155 -45.91 -15.31 -13.52
CA ILE A 155 -46.66 -15.36 -14.80
C ILE A 155 -46.79 -14.07 -15.66
N THR A 156 -46.27 -14.14 -16.89
CA THR A 156 -46.86 -13.46 -18.07
C THR A 156 -46.73 -14.38 -19.30
N ALA A 157 -47.72 -14.31 -20.19
CA ALA A 157 -48.22 -15.35 -21.10
C ALA A 157 -47.36 -15.72 -22.34
N SER A 158 -47.36 -17.03 -22.68
CA SER A 158 -47.19 -17.73 -23.99
C SER A 158 -45.97 -17.47 -24.89
N PRO A 159 -45.57 -18.39 -25.81
CA PRO A 159 -46.25 -19.61 -26.27
C PRO A 159 -45.51 -20.92 -25.89
N GLN A 160 -46.22 -22.03 -26.06
CA GLN A 160 -45.86 -23.37 -25.59
C GLN A 160 -44.39 -23.79 -25.80
N PRO A 161 -43.73 -24.39 -24.78
CA PRO A 161 -42.49 -25.12 -25.01
C PRO A 161 -42.79 -26.32 -25.94
N PRO A 162 -41.90 -26.64 -26.91
CA PRO A 162 -42.08 -27.84 -27.72
C PRO A 162 -42.23 -29.02 -26.77
N ALA A 163 -43.34 -29.76 -26.90
CA ALA A 163 -43.66 -30.89 -26.05
C ALA A 163 -42.41 -31.76 -25.90
N LYS A 164 -41.95 -31.93 -24.66
CA LYS A 164 -40.76 -32.74 -24.35
C LYS A 164 -40.94 -34.09 -25.04
N ALA A 165 -40.12 -34.38 -26.05
CA ALA A 165 -40.21 -35.62 -26.80
C ALA A 165 -40.27 -36.80 -25.81
N ALA A 166 -41.19 -37.75 -26.04
CA ALA A 166 -41.40 -38.85 -25.10
C ALA A 166 -40.07 -39.55 -24.79
N VAL A 167 -39.80 -39.79 -23.50
CA VAL A 167 -38.55 -40.41 -23.04
C VAL A 167 -38.41 -41.79 -23.70
N GLY A 168 -37.30 -42.02 -24.39
CA GLY A 168 -37.06 -43.24 -25.18
C GLY A 168 -37.46 -43.15 -26.66
N SER A 169 -38.09 -42.06 -27.11
CA SER A 169 -38.31 -41.81 -28.54
C SER A 169 -37.01 -41.46 -29.28
N ALA A 170 -36.97 -41.70 -30.58
CA ALA A 170 -35.81 -41.36 -31.42
C ALA A 170 -35.47 -39.85 -31.38
N GLU A 171 -36.48 -38.99 -31.30
CA GLU A 171 -36.33 -37.54 -31.15
C GLU A 171 -35.73 -37.16 -29.79
N TRP A 172 -36.13 -37.85 -28.71
CA TRP A 172 -35.53 -37.64 -27.39
C TRP A 172 -34.03 -37.99 -27.38
N HIS A 173 -33.64 -39.11 -28.00
CA HIS A 173 -32.24 -39.50 -28.13
C HIS A 173 -31.43 -38.53 -29.01
N LYS A 174 -32.04 -37.97 -30.06
CA LYS A 174 -31.43 -36.93 -30.91
C LYS A 174 -31.20 -35.63 -30.13
N ILE A 175 -32.23 -35.11 -29.47
CA ILE A 175 -32.15 -33.89 -28.64
C ILE A 175 -31.06 -34.05 -27.58
N ARG A 176 -31.01 -35.19 -26.88
CA ARG A 176 -29.99 -35.43 -25.84
C ARG A 176 -28.57 -35.40 -26.41
N ARG A 177 -28.34 -36.01 -27.57
CA ARG A 177 -27.03 -35.99 -28.25
C ARG A 177 -26.65 -34.58 -28.70
N ASP A 178 -27.58 -33.85 -29.28
CA ASP A 178 -27.33 -32.49 -29.78
C ASP A 178 -27.11 -31.51 -28.62
N ASN A 179 -27.85 -31.65 -27.52
CA ASN A 179 -27.62 -30.86 -26.30
C ASN A 179 -26.24 -31.15 -25.71
N HIS A 180 -25.84 -32.42 -25.62
CA HIS A 180 -24.50 -32.78 -25.13
C HIS A 180 -23.39 -32.23 -26.03
N LYS A 181 -23.57 -32.24 -27.36
CA LYS A 181 -22.61 -31.61 -28.30
C LYS A 181 -22.53 -30.10 -28.08
N GLU A 182 -23.67 -29.45 -27.87
CA GLU A 182 -23.75 -28.01 -27.67
C GLU A 182 -23.07 -27.59 -26.36
N VAL A 183 -23.28 -28.36 -25.28
CA VAL A 183 -22.58 -28.17 -24.00
C VAL A 183 -21.06 -28.26 -24.20
N GLU A 184 -20.59 -29.29 -24.89
CA GLU A 184 -19.15 -29.47 -25.13
C GLU A 184 -18.59 -28.40 -26.09
N ARG A 185 -19.35 -27.93 -27.08
CA ARG A 185 -18.95 -26.82 -27.96
C ARG A 185 -18.72 -25.55 -27.14
N ARG A 186 -19.68 -25.16 -26.29
CA ARG A 186 -19.55 -23.98 -25.42
C ARG A 186 -18.35 -24.09 -24.49
N ARG A 187 -18.13 -25.26 -23.88
CA ARG A 187 -16.95 -25.51 -23.05
C ARG A 187 -15.65 -25.28 -23.83
N ARG A 188 -15.55 -25.78 -25.06
CA ARG A 188 -14.38 -25.58 -25.92
C ARG A 188 -14.16 -24.12 -26.29
N GLU A 189 -15.24 -23.37 -26.53
CA GLU A 189 -15.17 -21.94 -26.82
C GLU A 189 -14.63 -21.14 -25.65
N THR A 190 -15.16 -21.36 -24.44
CA THR A 190 -14.65 -20.71 -23.22
C THR A 190 -13.16 -21.01 -22.99
N ILE A 191 -12.72 -22.25 -23.22
CA ILE A 191 -11.30 -22.61 -23.11
C ILE A 191 -10.46 -21.89 -24.17
N ASN A 192 -10.93 -21.84 -25.41
CA ASN A 192 -10.22 -21.17 -26.50
C ASN A 192 -10.12 -19.66 -26.25
N GLU A 193 -11.18 -19.04 -25.75
CA GLU A 193 -11.20 -17.64 -25.36
C GLU A 193 -10.16 -17.37 -24.26
N GLY A 194 -10.12 -18.20 -23.22
CA GLY A 194 -9.12 -18.10 -22.16
C GLY A 194 -7.68 -18.19 -22.68
N ILE A 195 -7.38 -19.18 -23.54
CA ILE A 195 -6.04 -19.35 -24.13
C ILE A 195 -5.67 -18.16 -25.03
N ASN A 196 -6.61 -17.68 -25.85
CA ASN A 196 -6.38 -16.50 -26.69
C ASN A 196 -6.25 -15.21 -25.88
N GLY A 197 -6.87 -15.14 -24.69
CA GLY A 197 -6.67 -14.05 -23.73
C GLY A 197 -5.25 -14.03 -23.20
N LEU A 198 -4.71 -15.18 -22.79
CA LEU A 198 -3.31 -15.30 -22.37
C LEU A 198 -2.35 -14.86 -23.48
N ALA A 199 -2.62 -15.24 -24.73
CA ALA A 199 -1.79 -14.89 -25.87
C ALA A 199 -1.69 -13.37 -26.16
N LYS A 200 -2.60 -12.56 -25.62
CA LYS A 200 -2.56 -11.09 -25.77
C LYS A 200 -1.70 -10.41 -24.70
N MET A 201 -1.59 -11.02 -23.52
CA MET A 201 -0.89 -10.44 -22.37
C MET A 201 0.57 -10.90 -22.31
N VAL A 202 0.85 -12.10 -22.81
CA VAL A 202 2.18 -12.70 -22.78
C VAL A 202 2.95 -12.26 -24.02
N PRO A 203 4.14 -11.63 -23.88
CA PRO A 203 4.95 -11.26 -25.01
C PRO A 203 5.52 -12.50 -25.72
N ASN A 204 5.75 -12.38 -27.03
CA ASN A 204 6.46 -13.38 -27.84
C ASN A 204 5.82 -14.79 -27.87
N CYS A 205 4.52 -14.92 -27.59
CA CYS A 205 3.84 -16.21 -27.73
C CYS A 205 3.30 -16.41 -29.16
N ASP A 206 3.55 -17.59 -29.71
CA ASP A 206 2.99 -18.04 -30.99
C ASP A 206 1.49 -18.36 -30.90
N LYS A 207 0.86 -18.63 -32.05
CA LYS A 207 -0.56 -19.06 -32.13
C LYS A 207 -0.81 -20.49 -31.62
N ASN A 208 0.23 -21.23 -31.25
CA ASN A 208 0.12 -22.60 -30.77
C ASN A 208 -0.28 -22.65 -29.29
N LYS A 209 -1.37 -23.35 -28.95
CA LYS A 209 -1.87 -23.49 -27.57
C LYS A 209 -0.79 -23.97 -26.59
N GLY A 210 0.04 -24.93 -26.98
CA GLY A 210 1.12 -25.44 -26.13
C GLY A 210 2.22 -24.40 -25.88
N SER A 211 2.61 -23.65 -26.91
CA SER A 211 3.60 -22.58 -26.80
C SER A 211 3.08 -21.42 -25.95
N ILE A 212 1.82 -21.01 -26.11
CA ILE A 212 1.18 -19.96 -25.30
C ILE A 212 1.26 -20.31 -23.82
N LEU A 213 0.90 -21.53 -23.45
CA LEU A 213 0.94 -21.96 -22.04
C LEU A 213 2.38 -21.99 -21.49
N LYS A 214 3.34 -22.47 -22.28
CA LYS A 214 4.75 -22.51 -21.86
C LYS A 214 5.36 -21.12 -21.67
N GLU A 215 5.12 -20.21 -22.61
CA GLU A 215 5.62 -18.83 -22.52
C GLU A 215 4.90 -18.05 -21.41
N ALA A 216 3.61 -18.32 -21.17
CA ALA A 216 2.89 -17.72 -20.04
C ALA A 216 3.53 -18.06 -18.70
N VAL A 217 3.91 -19.32 -18.49
CA VAL A 217 4.58 -19.76 -17.25
C VAL A 217 5.93 -19.06 -17.07
N LYS A 218 6.75 -19.01 -18.12
CA LYS A 218 8.04 -18.30 -18.08
C LYS A 218 7.86 -16.81 -17.81
N TYR A 219 6.87 -16.20 -18.45
CA TYR A 219 6.59 -14.78 -18.30
C TYR A 219 6.16 -14.45 -16.87
N ILE A 220 5.26 -15.25 -16.27
CA ILE A 220 4.87 -15.08 -14.87
C ILE A 220 6.09 -15.18 -13.95
N GLN A 221 6.95 -16.19 -14.14
CA GLN A 221 8.18 -16.32 -13.36
C GLN A 221 9.10 -15.11 -13.52
N SER A 222 9.30 -14.63 -14.75
CA SER A 222 10.11 -13.45 -15.03
C SER A 222 9.54 -12.19 -14.38
N VAL A 223 8.23 -11.98 -14.46
CA VAL A 223 7.56 -10.82 -13.86
C VAL A 223 7.66 -10.86 -12.34
N LEU A 224 7.55 -12.03 -11.71
CA LEU A 224 7.71 -12.16 -10.26
C LEU A 224 9.12 -11.80 -9.80
N VAL A 225 10.15 -12.34 -10.47
CA VAL A 225 11.55 -12.02 -10.17
C VAL A 225 11.83 -10.53 -10.38
N GLU A 226 11.34 -9.96 -11.48
CA GLU A 226 11.51 -8.55 -11.77
C GLU A 226 10.75 -7.66 -10.78
N ASN A 227 9.57 -8.09 -10.32
CA ASN A 227 8.79 -7.37 -9.32
C ASN A 227 9.51 -7.33 -7.95
N GLU A 228 10.12 -8.44 -7.54
CA GLU A 228 10.97 -8.50 -6.35
C GLU A 228 12.19 -7.57 -6.50
N ARG A 229 12.87 -7.62 -7.65
CA ARG A 229 14.01 -6.75 -7.96
C ARG A 229 13.63 -5.27 -7.88
N LEU A 230 12.54 -4.87 -8.55
CA LEU A 230 12.05 -3.48 -8.55
C LEU A 230 11.62 -3.03 -7.16
N THR A 231 10.98 -3.92 -6.39
CA THR A 231 10.58 -3.62 -5.01
C THR A 231 11.81 -3.36 -4.12
N GLY A 232 12.87 -4.16 -4.26
CA GLY A 232 14.14 -3.94 -3.57
C GLY A 232 14.81 -2.62 -3.99
N GLU A 233 14.82 -2.30 -5.27
CA GLU A 233 15.38 -1.04 -5.80
C GLU A 233 14.64 0.19 -5.26
N ILE A 234 13.30 0.15 -5.23
CA ILE A 234 12.46 1.20 -4.65
C ILE A 234 12.76 1.38 -3.15
N ALA A 235 12.95 0.29 -2.40
CA ALA A 235 13.28 0.37 -0.99
C ALA A 235 14.62 1.10 -0.76
N VAL A 236 15.66 0.73 -1.53
CA VAL A 236 16.99 1.39 -1.46
C VAL A 236 16.89 2.87 -1.83
N ALA A 237 16.17 3.21 -2.91
CA ALA A 237 15.98 4.59 -3.33
C ALA A 237 15.23 5.41 -2.28
N THR A 238 14.25 4.80 -1.59
CA THR A 238 13.49 5.45 -0.52
C THR A 238 14.38 5.75 0.69
N THR A 239 15.22 4.80 1.11
CA THR A 239 16.21 5.01 2.18
C THR A 239 17.21 6.11 1.81
N ALA A 240 17.76 6.08 0.59
CA ALA A 240 18.70 7.10 0.13
C ALA A 240 18.05 8.49 0.09
N LYS A 241 16.79 8.59 -0.37
CA LYS A 241 16.03 9.84 -0.34
C LYS A 241 15.89 10.38 1.08
N TYR A 242 15.48 9.53 2.02
CA TYR A 242 15.35 9.91 3.44
C TYR A 242 16.68 10.40 4.03
N GLU A 243 17.78 9.70 3.75
CA GLU A 243 19.11 10.10 4.21
C GLU A 243 19.52 11.46 3.64
N ILE A 244 19.30 11.70 2.34
CA ILE A 244 19.58 12.98 1.71
C ILE A 244 18.77 14.10 2.37
N GLU A 245 17.46 13.91 2.56
CA GLU A 245 16.59 14.90 3.20
C GLU A 245 17.03 15.21 4.62
N LYS A 246 17.42 14.19 5.39
CA LYS A 246 17.99 14.34 6.73
C LYS A 246 19.27 15.18 6.70
N TYR A 247 20.23 14.86 5.81
CA TYR A 247 21.46 15.64 5.69
C TYR A 247 21.21 17.10 5.27
N LEU A 248 20.23 17.33 4.39
CA LEU A 248 19.85 18.68 3.99
C LEU A 248 19.27 19.49 5.17
N MET A 249 18.46 18.85 6.01
CA MET A 249 17.95 19.48 7.24
C MET A 249 19.08 19.80 8.22
N GLU A 250 19.97 18.85 8.49
CA GLU A 250 21.14 19.05 9.37
C GLU A 250 22.03 20.19 8.86
N LYS A 251 22.26 20.25 7.55
CA LYS A 251 23.02 21.34 6.91
C LYS A 251 22.34 22.69 7.12
N SER A 252 21.03 22.79 6.90
CA SER A 252 20.26 24.02 7.11
C SER A 252 20.36 24.53 8.55
N VAL A 253 20.26 23.63 9.53
CA VAL A 253 20.42 23.97 10.96
C VAL A 253 21.84 24.45 11.27
N ALA A 254 22.86 23.79 10.72
CA ALA A 254 24.25 24.20 10.89
C ALA A 254 24.52 25.59 10.29
N GLU A 255 24.00 25.86 9.08
CA GLU A 255 24.09 27.16 8.42
C GLU A 255 23.40 28.26 9.24
N ALA A 256 22.21 28.01 9.77
CA ALA A 256 21.51 28.95 10.66
C ALA A 256 22.29 29.22 11.96
N THR A 257 22.93 28.20 12.53
CA THR A 257 23.77 28.32 13.73
C THR A 257 25.02 29.14 13.45
N ILE A 258 25.72 28.88 12.35
CA ILE A 258 26.89 29.66 11.91
C ILE A 258 26.48 31.13 11.70
N HIS A 259 25.34 31.37 11.06
CA HIS A 259 24.84 32.72 10.85
C HIS A 259 24.60 33.45 12.18
N SER A 260 23.95 32.80 13.15
CA SER A 260 23.73 33.37 14.48
C SER A 260 25.04 33.68 15.22
N LEU A 261 26.02 32.76 15.17
CA LEU A 261 27.32 32.97 15.79
C LEU A 261 28.10 34.13 15.14
N ASN A 262 28.04 34.25 13.82
CA ASN A 262 28.67 35.37 13.12
C ASN A 262 28.05 36.73 13.53
N VAL A 263 26.73 36.79 13.67
CA VAL A 263 26.05 38.01 14.15
C VAL A 263 26.50 38.37 15.57
N GLN A 264 26.56 37.40 16.47
CA GLN A 264 27.04 37.61 17.84
C GLN A 264 28.52 38.03 17.89
N TYR A 265 29.36 37.42 17.04
CA TYR A 265 30.77 37.78 16.92
C TYR A 265 30.95 39.24 16.47
N GLU A 266 30.22 39.65 15.44
CA GLU A 266 30.27 41.03 14.93
C GLU A 266 29.75 42.06 15.96
N GLN A 267 28.77 41.69 16.79
CA GLN A 267 28.32 42.51 17.91
C GLN A 267 29.41 42.65 18.96
N LEU A 268 29.96 41.52 19.43
CA LEU A 268 30.98 41.51 20.46
C LEU A 268 32.26 42.23 20.03
N LYS A 269 32.63 42.12 18.75
CA LYS A 269 33.74 42.85 18.16
C LYS A 269 33.51 44.36 18.20
N ARG A 270 32.32 44.83 17.82
CA ARG A 270 31.93 46.25 17.94
C ARG A 270 32.00 46.73 19.39
N ASP A 271 31.40 45.99 20.31
CA ASP A 271 31.42 46.33 21.74
C ASP A 271 32.85 46.42 22.29
N TYR A 272 33.74 45.51 21.86
CA TYR A 272 35.16 45.53 22.23
C TYR A 272 35.90 46.76 21.69
N GLU A 273 35.67 47.11 20.42
CA GLU A 273 36.26 48.31 19.81
C GLU A 273 35.80 49.59 20.52
N GLU A 274 34.51 49.70 20.84
CA GLU A 274 33.97 50.82 21.62
C GLU A 274 34.59 50.92 23.01
N LEU A 275 34.73 49.79 23.71
CA LEU A 275 35.31 49.77 25.06
C LEU A 275 36.79 50.15 25.04
N ARG A 276 37.53 49.67 24.03
CA ARG A 276 38.93 50.03 23.79
C ARG A 276 39.08 51.53 23.54
N GLN A 277 38.23 52.11 22.70
CA GLN A 277 38.24 53.56 22.45
C GLN A 277 37.96 54.36 23.73
N LYS A 278 36.99 53.95 24.55
CA LYS A 278 36.69 54.59 25.85
C LYS A 278 37.87 54.54 26.81
N MET A 279 38.66 53.44 26.81
CA MET A 279 39.87 53.37 27.63
C MET A 279 40.96 54.33 27.12
N ASP A 280 41.20 54.38 25.81
CA ASP A 280 42.17 55.30 25.19
C ASP A 280 41.78 56.77 25.48
N GLU A 281 40.49 57.10 25.45
CA GLU A 281 39.96 58.43 25.81
C GLU A 281 40.13 58.76 27.30
N ALA A 282 39.95 57.78 28.19
CA ALA A 282 40.16 57.95 29.62
C ALA A 282 41.66 58.12 29.99
N GLU A 283 42.55 57.45 29.27
CA GLU A 283 44.01 57.63 29.42
C GLU A 283 44.52 58.95 28.79
N GLY A 284 43.79 59.51 27.81
CA GLY A 284 44.09 60.79 27.16
C GLY A 284 43.63 62.06 27.89
N GLY A 285 42.98 61.96 29.05
CA GLY A 285 42.51 63.10 29.85
C GLY A 285 43.64 63.94 30.48
N PRO A 286 43.47 65.27 30.64
CA PRO A 286 44.56 66.22 30.81
C PRO A 286 45.33 66.02 32.13
N SER A 287 46.63 65.80 32.01
CA SER A 287 47.58 65.97 33.11
C SER A 287 47.34 67.32 33.78
N THR A 288 46.92 67.28 35.05
CA THR A 288 46.71 68.44 35.91
C THR A 288 48.02 69.21 36.08
N LYS A 289 48.29 70.18 35.21
CA LYS A 289 49.25 71.26 35.49
C LYS A 289 48.67 72.11 36.61
N LYS A 290 48.99 71.75 37.85
CA LYS A 290 48.92 72.65 39.01
C LYS A 290 49.77 73.88 38.67
N GLN A 291 49.10 74.93 38.25
CA GLN A 291 49.64 76.28 38.20
C GLN A 291 49.88 76.68 39.67
N ARG A 292 51.14 76.57 40.10
CA ARG A 292 51.59 77.01 41.42
C ARG A 292 51.66 78.53 41.37
N THR A 293 50.71 79.19 42.02
CA THR A 293 50.82 80.57 42.46
C THR A 293 51.99 80.70 43.43
N GLU A 294 52.96 81.53 43.07
CA GLU A 294 53.75 82.41 43.95
C GLU A 294 54.53 83.40 43.07
#